data_AF-A0A7Z0WMN5-F1
#
_entry.id   AF-A0A7Z0WMN5-F1
#
_cell.length_a   1.000
_cell.length_b   1.000
_cell.length_c   1.000
_cell.angle_alpha   90.00
_cell.angle_beta   90.00
_cell.angle_gamma   90.00
#
_symmetry.space_group_name_H-M   'P 1'
#
loop_
_entity.id
_entity.type
_entity.pdbx_description
1 polymer ?
#
loop_
_entity_poly.entity_id
_entity_poly.type
_entity_poly.pdbx_seq_one_letter_code
_entity_poly.pdbx_strand_id
1 'polypeptide(L)'
;MPRARSTDRRYYGLAEAIVVENEGDDEGRVKLRFDWFDGGATVTDWCRVSQLYAGGGYGSVFVPEVGDEVLVAFVHGDMRFPIVLGGLYNGVDKPPTARTDGRDQKIIRTRAGHEVLLDDGEKQIRITTAEGGSVTVAADGTITLKAPTVVVEADAIDLGGGATEPGVLGTALLAAFNTHTHPVAGTVASAPTTPLTDGVLAKKVTLS
;
A
#
# COMPACT_ATOMS: atom_id res chain seq x y z
N MET A 1 21.67 23.59 31.52
CA MET A 1 20.93 24.56 32.34
C MET A 1 19.44 24.30 32.15
N PRO A 2 18.63 23.97 33.17
CA PRO A 2 17.19 23.93 33.01
C PRO A 2 16.72 25.38 32.86
N ARG A 3 16.31 25.78 31.65
CA ARG A 3 15.66 27.08 31.46
C ARG A 3 14.41 27.09 32.34
N ALA A 4 14.40 27.98 33.34
CA ALA A 4 13.26 28.18 34.22
C ALA A 4 11.98 28.26 33.37
N ARG A 5 11.01 27.40 33.67
CA ARG A 5 9.67 27.46 33.09
C ARG A 5 9.00 28.73 33.60
N SER A 6 9.34 29.86 32.99
CA SER A 6 8.58 31.11 33.12
C SER A 6 7.09 30.78 32.93
N THR A 7 6.26 31.35 33.79
CA THR A 7 4.79 31.24 33.76
C THR A 7 4.21 32.08 32.63
N ASP A 8 4.73 31.87 31.43
CA ASP A 8 4.12 32.37 30.21
C ASP A 8 2.68 31.87 30.14
N ARG A 9 1.83 32.63 29.45
CA ARG A 9 0.42 32.30 29.27
C ARG A 9 0.34 30.86 28.76
N ARG A 10 -0.39 29.99 29.48
CA ARG A 10 -0.52 28.58 29.13
C ARG A 10 -1.66 28.40 28.14
N TYR A 11 -1.42 27.62 27.09
CA TYR A 11 -2.37 27.32 26.03
C TYR A 11 -2.69 25.84 26.05
N TYR A 12 -3.68 25.45 26.86
CA TYR A 12 -4.08 24.04 27.01
C TYR A 12 -5.03 23.54 25.91
N GLY A 13 -5.38 24.41 24.97
CA GLY A 13 -6.21 24.06 23.81
C GLY A 13 -5.41 23.42 22.68
N LEU A 14 -6.15 23.06 21.63
CA LEU A 14 -5.60 22.66 20.35
C LEU A 14 -5.55 23.88 19.43
N ALA A 15 -4.63 23.86 18.48
CA ALA A 15 -4.54 24.88 17.42
C ALA A 15 -4.36 24.21 16.07
N GLU A 16 -5.00 24.75 15.05
CA GLU A 16 -4.71 24.47 13.65
C GLU A 16 -3.43 25.21 13.22
N ALA A 17 -2.64 24.56 12.37
CA ALA A 17 -1.43 25.12 11.79
C ALA A 17 -1.24 24.59 10.36
N ILE A 18 -0.46 25.30 9.57
CA ILE A 18 -0.06 24.88 8.22
C ILE A 18 1.40 24.43 8.24
N VAL A 19 1.68 23.29 7.62
CA VAL A 19 3.04 22.80 7.43
C VAL A 19 3.74 23.66 6.37
N VAL A 20 4.90 24.22 6.72
CA VAL A 20 5.69 25.07 5.81
C VAL A 20 6.98 24.41 5.35
N GLU A 21 7.52 23.46 6.11
CA GLU A 21 8.74 22.73 5.79
C GLU A 21 8.66 21.33 6.40
N ASN A 22 8.94 20.31 5.61
CA ASN A 22 8.94 18.91 6.02
C ASN A 22 10.19 18.14 5.54
N GLU A 23 11.18 18.85 4.99
CA GLU A 23 12.44 18.29 4.50
C GLU A 23 13.63 18.98 5.18
N GLY A 24 14.67 18.23 5.52
CA GLY A 24 15.89 18.74 6.18
C GLY A 24 16.10 18.26 7.61
N ASP A 25 15.24 17.37 8.10
CA ASP A 25 15.33 16.72 9.40
C ASP A 25 15.26 15.19 9.26
N ASP A 26 16.12 14.47 9.99
CA ASP A 26 16.18 13.00 9.95
C ASP A 26 15.26 12.31 10.98
N GLU A 27 14.52 13.10 11.80
CA GLU A 27 13.58 12.59 12.81
C GLU A 27 12.10 12.66 12.37
N GLY A 28 11.82 13.06 11.12
CA GLY A 28 10.45 13.18 10.60
C GLY A 28 9.65 14.30 11.25
N ARG A 29 10.32 15.39 11.65
CA ARG A 29 9.71 16.60 12.19
C ARG A 29 9.26 17.54 11.07
N VAL A 30 8.42 18.52 11.43
CA VAL A 30 7.94 19.56 10.51
C VAL A 30 8.05 20.94 11.13
N LYS A 31 8.21 21.99 10.30
CA LYS A 31 8.01 23.37 10.74
C LYS A 31 6.61 23.83 10.37
N LEU A 32 6.03 24.61 11.27
CA LEU A 32 4.64 25.03 11.22
C LEU A 32 4.52 26.55 11.19
N ARG A 33 3.40 27.00 10.63
CA ARG A 33 2.93 28.39 10.67
C ARG A 33 1.52 28.40 11.23
N PHE A 34 1.25 29.34 12.13
CA PHE A 34 -0.08 29.53 12.72
C PHE A 34 -0.69 30.82 12.16
N ASP A 35 -1.71 30.71 11.30
CA ASP A 35 -2.28 31.85 10.58
C ASP A 35 -2.92 32.89 11.52
N TRP A 36 -3.45 32.43 12.65
CA TRP A 36 -4.03 33.27 13.70
C TRP A 36 -2.97 33.95 14.59
N PHE A 37 -1.71 33.54 14.55
CA PHE A 37 -0.62 34.08 15.36
C PHE A 37 0.32 34.91 14.50
N ASP A 38 0.55 36.17 14.89
CA ASP A 38 1.45 37.09 14.16
C ASP A 38 1.13 37.20 12.65
N GLY A 39 -0.15 37.07 12.29
CA GLY A 39 -0.61 37.04 10.89
C GLY A 39 0.04 35.93 10.05
N GLY A 40 0.54 34.86 10.67
CA GLY A 40 1.29 33.80 10.00
C GLY A 40 2.72 34.17 9.61
N ALA A 41 3.28 35.29 10.07
CA ALA A 41 4.67 35.64 9.75
C ALA A 41 5.69 34.76 10.49
N THR A 42 5.33 34.28 11.69
CA THR A 42 6.19 33.45 12.52
C THR A 42 6.13 31.97 12.10
N VAL A 43 7.29 31.39 11.83
CA VAL A 43 7.50 29.94 11.60
C VAL A 43 8.15 29.33 12.83
N THR A 44 7.69 28.14 13.23
CA THR A 44 8.25 27.40 14.37
C THR A 44 9.63 26.83 14.07
N ASP A 45 10.34 26.40 15.11
CA ASP A 45 11.40 25.40 14.95
C ASP A 45 10.78 24.02 14.65
N TRP A 46 11.61 22.99 14.47
CA TRP A 46 11.18 21.62 14.20
C TRP A 46 10.23 21.06 15.28
N CYS A 47 9.03 20.70 14.85
CA CYS A 47 7.96 20.14 15.68
C CYS A 47 7.88 18.63 15.49
N ARG A 48 7.74 17.88 16.59
CA ARG A 48 7.52 16.43 16.50
C ARG A 48 6.11 16.12 15.99
N VAL A 49 6.01 15.03 15.24
CA VAL A 49 4.75 14.48 14.74
C VAL A 49 4.41 13.21 15.53
N SER A 50 3.19 13.15 16.05
CA SER A 50 2.64 11.95 16.68
C SER A 50 2.46 10.86 15.62
N GLN A 51 3.08 9.70 15.85
CA GLN A 51 3.00 8.54 14.97
C GLN A 51 2.07 7.48 15.58
N LEU A 52 1.49 6.62 14.74
CA LEU A 52 0.63 5.52 15.19
C LEU A 52 1.42 4.51 16.06
N TYR A 53 2.66 4.23 15.68
CA TYR A 53 3.58 3.36 16.41
C TYR A 53 5.01 3.86 16.21
N ALA A 54 5.82 3.96 17.26
CA ALA A 54 7.19 4.48 17.17
C ALA A 54 8.13 3.82 18.18
N GLY A 55 9.36 3.53 17.74
CA GLY A 55 10.45 3.03 18.58
C GLY A 55 11.82 3.13 17.87
N GLY A 56 12.88 2.67 18.52
CA GLY A 56 14.24 2.76 18.00
C GLY A 56 14.49 1.84 16.81
N GLY A 57 14.20 2.32 15.60
CA GLY A 57 14.38 1.59 14.34
C GLY A 57 13.15 0.86 13.82
N TYR A 58 11.97 1.09 14.41
CA TYR A 58 10.69 0.51 13.95
C TYR A 58 9.53 1.47 14.21
N GLY A 59 8.44 1.32 13.46
CA GLY A 59 7.24 2.14 13.64
C GLY A 59 6.53 2.47 12.33
N SER A 60 5.63 3.44 12.42
CA SER A 60 5.01 4.15 11.30
C SER A 60 5.67 5.51 11.14
N VAL A 61 5.91 5.93 9.90
CA VAL A 61 6.39 7.28 9.59
C VAL A 61 5.47 7.88 8.54
N PHE A 62 4.56 8.74 9.01
CA PHE A 62 3.72 9.57 8.16
C PHE A 62 4.01 11.02 8.51
N VAL A 63 4.79 11.68 7.66
CA VAL A 63 5.13 13.10 7.81
C VAL A 63 4.12 13.90 6.97
N PRO A 64 3.38 14.84 7.58
CA PRO A 64 2.52 15.75 6.84
C PRO A 64 3.29 16.52 5.77
N GLU A 65 2.60 16.86 4.69
CA GLU A 65 3.22 17.48 3.55
C GLU A 65 3.20 19.01 3.65
N VAL A 66 4.11 19.71 2.97
CA VAL A 66 4.03 21.18 2.88
C VAL A 66 2.70 21.60 2.29
N GLY A 67 2.06 22.56 2.97
CA GLY A 67 0.72 23.06 2.66
C GLY A 67 -0.40 22.37 3.44
N ASP A 68 -0.16 21.20 4.02
CA ASP A 68 -1.21 20.47 4.74
C ASP A 68 -1.58 21.18 6.06
N GLU A 69 -2.86 21.18 6.37
CA GLU A 69 -3.39 21.62 7.66
C GLU A 69 -3.24 20.51 8.71
N VAL A 70 -2.72 20.87 9.89
CA VAL A 70 -2.45 19.93 10.98
C VAL A 70 -3.03 20.42 12.31
N LEU A 71 -3.43 19.46 13.14
CA LEU A 71 -3.87 19.70 14.50
C LEU A 71 -2.67 19.65 15.45
N VAL A 72 -2.50 20.69 16.26
CA VAL A 72 -1.34 20.86 17.15
C VAL A 72 -1.79 20.95 18.61
N ALA A 73 -1.04 20.28 19.48
CA ALA A 73 -1.11 20.47 20.93
C ALA A 73 0.21 21.01 21.47
N PHE A 74 0.16 21.70 22.60
CA PHE A 74 1.33 22.29 23.25
C PHE A 74 1.69 21.52 24.52
N VAL A 75 2.94 21.03 24.63
CA VAL A 75 3.38 20.25 25.79
C VAL A 75 3.28 21.10 27.05
N HIS A 76 2.46 20.66 28.01
CA HIS A 76 2.12 21.41 29.24
C HIS A 76 1.60 22.84 28.96
N GLY A 77 0.95 23.05 27.81
CA GLY A 77 0.43 24.34 27.38
C GLY A 77 1.49 25.38 27.02
N ASP A 78 2.72 24.96 26.72
CA ASP A 78 3.81 25.84 26.34
C ASP A 78 3.94 25.90 24.80
N MET A 79 3.62 27.07 24.21
CA MET A 79 3.60 27.26 22.75
C MET A 79 4.94 27.00 22.07
N ARG A 80 6.05 27.00 22.81
CA ARG A 80 7.40 26.71 22.30
C ARG A 80 7.64 25.22 22.07
N PHE A 81 6.75 24.37 22.57
CA PHE A 81 6.84 22.91 22.42
C PHE A 81 5.58 22.36 21.74
N PRO A 82 5.31 22.74 20.49
CA PRO A 82 4.22 22.18 19.68
C PRO A 82 4.49 20.71 19.33
N ILE A 83 3.42 19.93 19.29
CA ILE A 83 3.38 18.55 18.82
C ILE A 83 2.22 18.41 17.84
N VAL A 84 2.50 17.94 16.63
CA VAL A 84 1.46 17.62 15.65
C VAL A 84 0.79 16.32 16.07
N LEU A 85 -0.53 16.34 16.18
CA LEU A 85 -1.34 15.17 16.51
C LEU A 85 -1.80 14.40 15.26
N GLY A 86 -1.98 15.10 14.14
CA GLY A 86 -2.41 14.53 12.87
C GLY A 86 -2.79 15.61 11.86
N GLY A 87 -3.04 15.21 10.61
CA GLY A 87 -3.56 16.07 9.55
C GLY A 87 -5.07 16.28 9.66
N LEU A 88 -5.54 17.40 9.15
CA LEU A 88 -6.96 17.76 9.08
C LEU A 88 -7.36 17.95 7.62
N TYR A 89 -8.43 17.27 7.21
CA TYR A 89 -9.12 17.63 5.97
C TYR A 89 -9.95 18.89 6.18
N ASN A 90 -10.08 19.71 5.15
CA ASN A 90 -10.79 20.99 5.19
C ASN A 90 -11.63 21.20 3.90
N GLY A 91 -12.11 22.42 3.67
CA GLY A 91 -12.93 22.74 2.49
C GLY A 91 -12.18 22.63 1.15
N VAL A 92 -10.85 22.67 1.18
CA VAL A 92 -9.95 22.59 0.02
C VAL A 92 -9.41 21.16 -0.09
N ASP A 93 -8.74 20.67 0.96
CA ASP A 93 -8.14 19.34 1.03
C ASP A 93 -9.16 18.32 1.54
N LYS A 94 -9.70 17.52 0.61
CA LYS A 94 -10.78 16.57 0.88
C LYS A 94 -10.25 15.17 1.15
N PRO A 95 -10.96 14.38 1.98
CA PRO A 95 -10.60 12.98 2.18
C PRO A 95 -10.68 12.20 0.85
N PRO A 96 -9.79 11.22 0.62
CA PRO A 96 -9.79 10.38 -0.59
C PRO A 96 -11.10 9.65 -0.84
N THR A 97 -11.78 9.27 0.25
CA THR A 97 -13.12 8.69 0.25
C THR A 97 -13.88 9.25 1.45
N ALA A 98 -15.17 9.50 1.27
CA ALA A 98 -16.08 9.85 2.34
C ALA A 98 -17.16 8.78 2.44
N ARG A 99 -17.71 8.59 3.64
CA ARG A 99 -18.82 7.65 3.88
C ARG A 99 -20.13 8.21 3.30
N THR A 100 -20.20 8.32 1.97
CA THR A 100 -21.39 8.75 1.23
C THR A 100 -21.92 7.62 0.37
N ASP A 101 -23.22 7.65 0.10
CA ASP A 101 -23.87 6.72 -0.85
C ASP A 101 -23.71 5.23 -0.47
N GLY A 102 -23.64 4.94 0.84
CA GLY A 102 -23.46 3.58 1.35
C GLY A 102 -22.05 3.01 1.20
N ARG A 103 -21.09 3.78 0.68
CA ARG A 103 -19.67 3.38 0.62
C ARG A 103 -19.08 3.38 2.02
N ASP A 104 -18.61 2.22 2.46
CA ASP A 104 -17.95 2.03 3.75
C ASP A 104 -16.49 1.57 3.57
N GLN A 105 -15.71 2.44 2.93
CA GLN A 105 -14.31 2.21 2.60
C GLN A 105 -13.38 2.75 3.68
N LYS A 106 -12.34 1.98 4.01
CA LYS A 106 -11.23 2.40 4.89
C LYS A 106 -9.96 2.37 4.09
N ILE A 107 -9.20 3.45 4.12
CA ILE A 107 -8.15 3.69 3.15
C ILE A 107 -6.92 4.31 3.80
N ILE A 108 -5.75 3.87 3.35
CA ILE A 108 -4.48 4.58 3.51
C ILE A 108 -4.02 4.93 2.09
N ARG A 109 -4.03 6.22 1.74
CA ARG A 109 -3.59 6.71 0.43
C ARG A 109 -2.49 7.76 0.60
N THR A 110 -1.40 7.59 -0.13
CA THR A 110 -0.30 8.55 -0.20
C THR A 110 -0.62 9.67 -1.19
N ARG A 111 0.07 10.82 -1.09
CA ARG A 111 -0.07 11.95 -2.01
C ARG A 111 0.14 11.55 -3.48
N ALA A 112 1.07 10.63 -3.76
CA ALA A 112 1.33 10.13 -5.10
C ALA A 112 0.23 9.20 -5.64
N GLY A 113 -0.65 8.67 -4.78
CA GLY A 113 -1.77 7.81 -5.19
C GLY A 113 -1.59 6.32 -4.89
N HIS A 114 -0.51 5.89 -4.23
CA HIS A 114 -0.43 4.52 -3.71
C HIS A 114 -1.43 4.32 -2.59
N GLU A 115 -2.09 3.17 -2.57
CA GLU A 115 -3.28 2.92 -1.77
C GLU A 115 -3.33 1.51 -1.18
N VAL A 116 -3.76 1.43 0.08
CA VAL A 116 -4.31 0.22 0.70
C VAL A 116 -5.76 0.49 1.06
N LEU A 117 -6.68 -0.32 0.53
CA LEU A 117 -8.12 -0.17 0.64
C LEU A 117 -8.75 -1.42 1.27
N LEU A 118 -9.58 -1.22 2.28
CA LEU A 118 -10.53 -2.19 2.82
C LEU A 118 -11.93 -1.71 2.42
N ASP A 119 -12.59 -2.46 1.55
CA ASP A 119 -13.92 -2.13 1.04
C ASP A 119 -14.95 -3.12 1.59
N ASP A 120 -15.78 -2.66 2.53
CA ASP A 120 -16.83 -3.50 3.12
C ASP A 120 -18.03 -3.68 2.17
N GLY A 121 -18.21 -2.79 1.19
CA GLY A 121 -19.29 -2.86 0.21
C GLY A 121 -19.02 -3.97 -0.82
N GLU A 122 -17.84 -3.92 -1.42
CA GLU A 122 -17.36 -4.95 -2.37
C GLU A 122 -16.80 -6.20 -1.66
N LYS A 123 -16.63 -6.13 -0.33
CA LYS A 123 -16.07 -7.19 0.51
C LYS A 123 -14.70 -7.66 0.01
N GLN A 124 -13.79 -6.70 -0.16
CA GLN A 124 -12.45 -6.95 -0.68
C GLN A 124 -11.38 -6.11 0.02
N ILE A 125 -10.15 -6.59 -0.04
CA ILE A 125 -8.95 -5.85 0.36
C ILE A 125 -8.09 -5.66 -0.88
N ARG A 126 -7.61 -4.44 -1.13
CA ARG A 126 -6.87 -4.08 -2.33
C ARG A 126 -5.66 -3.22 -2.01
N ILE A 127 -4.52 -3.56 -2.61
CA ILE A 127 -3.32 -2.72 -2.64
C ILE A 127 -3.15 -2.25 -4.08
N THR A 128 -3.05 -0.94 -4.30
CA THR A 128 -2.95 -0.33 -5.63
C THR A 128 -1.78 0.64 -5.67
N THR A 129 -0.96 0.60 -6.73
CA THR A 129 0.03 1.65 -7.01
C THR A 129 -0.60 2.78 -7.82
N ALA A 130 -0.01 3.97 -7.79
CA ALA A 130 -0.51 5.12 -8.54
C ALA A 130 -0.65 4.84 -10.06
N GLU A 131 0.22 3.98 -10.58
CA GLU A 131 0.32 3.55 -11.97
C GLU A 131 -0.68 2.43 -12.33
N GLY A 132 -1.48 1.97 -11.37
CA GLY A 132 -2.61 1.07 -11.59
C GLY A 132 -2.31 -0.43 -11.41
N GLY A 133 -1.07 -0.79 -11.04
CA GLY A 133 -0.76 -2.16 -10.60
C GLY A 133 -1.50 -2.48 -9.31
N SER A 134 -2.02 -3.69 -9.15
CA SER A 134 -2.78 -4.03 -7.94
C SER A 134 -2.77 -5.50 -7.55
N VAL A 135 -2.90 -5.75 -6.25
CA VAL A 135 -3.24 -7.05 -5.66
C VAL A 135 -4.57 -6.90 -4.95
N THR A 136 -5.51 -7.80 -5.23
CA THR A 136 -6.86 -7.78 -4.65
C THR A 136 -7.19 -9.15 -4.08
N VAL A 137 -7.73 -9.18 -2.86
CA VAL A 137 -8.28 -10.37 -2.20
C VAL A 137 -9.78 -10.14 -2.00
N ALA A 138 -10.61 -10.96 -2.63
CA ALA A 138 -12.07 -10.87 -2.53
C ALA A 138 -12.63 -11.90 -1.53
N ALA A 139 -13.85 -11.64 -1.03
CA ALA A 139 -14.51 -12.49 -0.04
C ALA A 139 -14.83 -13.91 -0.51
N ASP A 140 -14.88 -14.15 -1.83
CA ASP A 140 -15.03 -15.49 -2.40
C ASP A 140 -13.73 -16.32 -2.37
N GLY A 141 -12.64 -15.73 -1.87
CA GLY A 141 -11.31 -16.34 -1.82
C GLY A 141 -10.46 -16.08 -3.07
N THR A 142 -10.98 -15.37 -4.08
CA THR A 142 -10.23 -15.04 -5.29
C THR A 142 -9.13 -14.02 -4.98
N ILE A 143 -7.90 -14.33 -5.42
CA ILE A 143 -6.76 -13.41 -5.38
C ILE A 143 -6.43 -12.99 -6.82
N THR A 144 -6.47 -11.69 -7.10
CA THR A 144 -6.18 -11.12 -8.42
C THR A 144 -4.92 -10.27 -8.39
N LEU A 145 -3.98 -10.57 -9.29
CA LEU A 145 -2.79 -9.76 -9.55
C LEU A 145 -2.96 -9.07 -10.91
N LYS A 146 -2.95 -7.74 -10.93
CA LYS A 146 -3.04 -6.92 -12.15
C LYS A 146 -1.74 -6.15 -12.32
N ALA A 147 -0.95 -6.51 -13.33
CA ALA A 147 0.26 -5.80 -13.71
C ALA A 147 0.63 -6.13 -15.17
N PRO A 148 1.44 -5.30 -15.85
CA PRO A 148 1.99 -5.65 -17.16
C PRO A 148 2.92 -6.87 -17.12
N THR A 149 3.62 -7.07 -16.00
CA THR A 149 4.54 -8.20 -15.78
C THR A 149 4.50 -8.56 -14.30
N VAL A 150 4.46 -9.87 -14.00
CA VAL A 150 4.56 -10.42 -12.64
C VAL A 150 5.84 -11.24 -12.57
N VAL A 151 6.78 -10.82 -11.73
CA VAL A 151 8.04 -11.53 -11.49
C VAL A 151 7.94 -12.23 -10.14
N VAL A 152 8.19 -13.53 -10.09
CA VAL A 152 8.23 -14.32 -8.86
C VAL A 152 9.62 -14.95 -8.74
N GLU A 153 10.40 -14.47 -7.77
CA GLU A 153 11.73 -15.00 -7.47
C GLU A 153 11.63 -15.91 -6.23
N ALA A 154 11.84 -17.20 -6.42
CA ALA A 154 11.82 -18.21 -5.37
C ALA A 154 12.66 -19.42 -5.77
N ASP A 155 13.23 -20.14 -4.79
CA ASP A 155 13.93 -21.41 -5.04
C ASP A 155 12.98 -22.50 -5.60
N ALA A 156 11.69 -22.44 -5.22
CA ALA A 156 10.62 -23.28 -5.74
C ALA A 156 9.26 -22.59 -5.62
N ILE A 157 8.34 -22.86 -6.54
CA ILE A 157 6.95 -22.37 -6.52
C ILE A 157 6.01 -23.58 -6.50
N ASP A 158 5.21 -23.74 -5.43
CA ASP A 158 4.12 -24.72 -5.37
C ASP A 158 2.78 -24.02 -5.58
N LEU A 159 2.05 -24.45 -6.59
CA LEU A 159 0.73 -23.91 -6.93
C LEU A 159 -0.41 -24.71 -6.27
N GLY A 160 -0.11 -25.81 -5.56
CA GLY A 160 -1.12 -26.69 -4.96
C GLY A 160 -1.80 -27.62 -5.98
N GLY A 161 -2.48 -28.66 -5.50
CA GLY A 161 -2.99 -29.75 -6.35
C GLY A 161 -4.12 -29.38 -7.32
N GLY A 162 -4.78 -28.24 -7.10
CA GLY A 162 -5.88 -27.75 -7.94
C GLY A 162 -5.51 -26.62 -8.90
N ALA A 163 -4.29 -26.07 -8.81
CA ALA A 163 -3.87 -25.02 -9.71
C ALA A 163 -3.42 -25.62 -11.04
N THR A 164 -4.08 -25.21 -12.11
CA THR A 164 -3.67 -25.53 -13.47
C THR A 164 -2.64 -24.51 -13.92
N GLU A 165 -1.39 -24.93 -14.07
CA GLU A 165 -0.43 -24.19 -14.89
C GLU A 165 -0.81 -24.46 -16.35
N PRO A 166 -1.06 -23.45 -17.20
CA PRO A 166 -1.17 -23.64 -18.64
C PRO A 166 0.20 -24.01 -19.21
N GLY A 167 0.68 -25.21 -18.88
CA GLY A 167 1.91 -25.86 -19.35
C GLY A 167 3.19 -25.07 -19.08
N VAL A 168 4.23 -25.74 -18.62
CA VAL A 168 5.59 -25.33 -18.96
C VAL A 168 5.63 -25.02 -20.47
N LEU A 169 5.72 -23.72 -20.83
CA LEU A 169 5.63 -23.14 -22.18
C LEU A 169 4.26 -23.17 -22.92
N GLY A 170 3.12 -23.38 -22.26
CA GLY A 170 1.82 -23.45 -22.95
C GLY A 170 1.70 -24.62 -23.93
N THR A 171 0.99 -24.43 -25.05
CA THR A 171 0.89 -25.45 -26.11
C THR A 171 2.20 -25.68 -26.85
N ALA A 172 3.25 -24.87 -26.63
CA ALA A 172 4.51 -24.99 -27.36
C ALA A 172 5.23 -26.32 -27.07
N LEU A 173 5.23 -26.77 -25.81
CA LEU A 173 5.77 -28.08 -25.45
C LEU A 173 4.93 -29.22 -26.04
N LEU A 174 3.60 -29.11 -25.98
CA LEU A 174 2.69 -30.09 -26.56
C LEU A 174 2.82 -30.17 -28.09
N ALA A 175 2.96 -29.02 -28.76
CA ALA A 175 3.18 -28.90 -30.18
C ALA A 175 4.54 -29.46 -30.58
N ALA A 176 5.60 -29.16 -29.82
CA ALA A 176 6.93 -29.73 -30.05
C ALA A 176 6.92 -31.24 -29.86
N PHE A 177 6.27 -31.75 -28.80
CA PHE A 177 6.13 -33.17 -28.54
C PHE A 177 5.35 -33.88 -29.65
N ASN A 178 4.15 -33.40 -29.99
CA ASN A 178 3.32 -33.97 -31.06
C ASN A 178 4.01 -33.89 -32.44
N THR A 179 4.89 -32.90 -32.67
CA THR A 179 5.67 -32.77 -33.92
C THR A 179 6.88 -33.72 -33.96
N HIS A 180 7.50 -34.01 -32.81
CA HIS A 180 8.71 -34.85 -32.73
C HIS A 180 8.39 -36.34 -32.55
N THR A 181 7.29 -36.70 -31.87
CA THR A 181 6.94 -38.10 -31.67
C THR A 181 6.14 -38.61 -32.86
N HIS A 182 6.65 -39.64 -33.53
CA HIS A 182 5.87 -40.46 -34.46
C HIS A 182 5.27 -41.65 -33.68
N PRO A 183 3.96 -41.65 -33.38
CA PRO A 183 3.35 -42.75 -32.64
C PRO A 183 3.06 -43.89 -33.62
N VAL A 184 3.99 -44.85 -33.69
CA VAL A 184 3.75 -46.11 -34.41
C VAL A 184 3.36 -47.15 -33.36
N ALA A 185 2.06 -47.44 -33.25
CA ALA A 185 1.61 -48.68 -32.64
C ALA A 185 2.01 -49.83 -33.58
N GLY A 186 2.51 -50.93 -33.03
CA GLY A 186 3.19 -51.98 -33.80
C GLY A 186 2.49 -52.45 -35.10
N THR A 187 3.35 -52.80 -36.05
CA THR A 187 3.12 -53.22 -37.45
C THR A 187 2.76 -52.11 -38.44
N VAL A 188 3.36 -52.20 -39.63
CA VAL A 188 3.51 -51.15 -40.67
C VAL A 188 2.23 -50.62 -41.32
N ALA A 189 1.04 -50.81 -40.73
CA ALA A 189 -0.24 -50.39 -41.31
C ALA A 189 -1.37 -50.04 -40.31
N SER A 190 -1.08 -49.61 -39.08
CA SER A 190 -2.14 -49.11 -38.17
C SER A 190 -2.45 -47.62 -38.39
N ALA A 191 -3.73 -47.24 -38.32
CA ALA A 191 -4.19 -45.85 -38.42
C ALA A 191 -3.50 -44.94 -37.37
N PRO A 192 -3.26 -43.65 -37.68
CA PRO A 192 -2.64 -42.73 -36.73
C PRO A 192 -3.46 -42.64 -35.44
N THR A 193 -2.80 -42.77 -34.28
CA THR A 193 -3.44 -42.58 -32.97
C THR A 193 -3.75 -41.10 -32.73
N THR A 194 -4.76 -40.81 -31.91
CA THR A 194 -5.15 -39.45 -31.53
C THR A 194 -3.98 -38.70 -30.88
N PRO A 195 -3.67 -37.45 -31.29
CA PRO A 195 -2.65 -36.62 -30.65
C PRO A 195 -2.90 -36.45 -29.15
N LEU A 196 -1.84 -36.23 -28.36
CA LEU A 196 -2.01 -35.89 -26.95
C LEU A 196 -2.86 -34.61 -26.82
N THR A 197 -3.85 -34.67 -25.94
CA THR A 197 -4.71 -33.53 -25.58
C THR A 197 -4.19 -32.88 -24.30
N ASP A 198 -4.56 -31.61 -24.08
CA ASP A 198 -4.10 -30.81 -22.93
C ASP A 198 -4.28 -31.52 -21.57
N GLY A 199 -5.28 -32.40 -21.46
CA GLY A 199 -5.55 -33.19 -20.26
C GLY A 199 -4.43 -34.15 -19.84
N VAL A 200 -3.50 -34.52 -20.73
CA VAL A 200 -2.39 -35.44 -20.41
C VAL A 200 -1.21 -34.71 -19.74
N LEU A 201 -1.02 -33.42 -20.04
CA LEU A 201 0.08 -32.61 -19.48
C LEU A 201 -0.29 -31.90 -18.17
N ALA A 202 -1.57 -31.79 -17.85
CA ALA A 202 -2.06 -31.11 -16.65
C ALA A 202 -1.89 -31.92 -15.34
N LYS A 203 -1.44 -33.18 -15.40
CA LYS A 203 -1.34 -34.04 -14.21
C LYS A 203 0.07 -33.97 -13.60
N LYS A 204 0.23 -33.19 -12.52
CA LYS A 204 1.43 -33.19 -11.67
C LYS A 204 1.74 -34.63 -11.24
N VAL A 205 2.91 -35.16 -11.60
CA VAL A 205 3.41 -36.42 -11.03
C VAL A 205 3.91 -36.08 -9.63
N THR A 206 3.16 -36.50 -8.61
CA THR A 206 3.64 -36.45 -7.23
C THR A 206 4.74 -37.50 -7.07
N LEU A 207 5.99 -37.06 -6.91
CA LEU A 207 7.05 -37.95 -6.46
C LEU A 207 6.83 -38.21 -4.96
N SER A 208 6.61 -39.49 -4.62
CA SER A 208 6.53 -40.01 -3.25
C SER A 208 7.89 -40.03 -2.57
#